data_AF-A0A523VAV2-F1
#
_entry.id   AF-A0A523VAV2-F1
#
_cell.length_a   1.000
_cell.length_b   1.000
_cell.length_c   1.000
_cell.angle_alpha   90.00
_cell.angle_beta   90.00
_cell.angle_gamma   90.00
#
_symmetry.space_group_name_H-M   'P 1'
#
loop_
_entity.id
_entity.type
_entity.pdbx_description
1 polymer ?
#
loop_
_entity_poly.entity_id
_entity_poly.type
_entity_poly.pdbx_seq_one_letter_code
_entity_poly.pdbx_strand_id
1 'polypeptide(L)'
;RVVIVGFDGMAPEIVDVMLEAGRLPNLAKLRGAGTYTRLGTTCPAMSPVAWSSFMTGAGPGRHGIFDFLHRDPRTYLPNLSSAQIRPPRRMLRLGKLQLPLSRPTLRQLRRSKPFWSVLGEHGIFSTVLRVPITFPPERFSGLLLSGMCVPDLRGTQGSFTFFSTAAESDTEHIGGLRLPLTRSNGVLRGSLPGPPRAGSPDGEPAEAAFRLIPNGDGAARLEIDGQRIGLRQREYSEWVPVGFRMGAGIRAAGICRFYLKQLSPEVELYVSPINIDPERPALPVSHPAAYAIYLSKRLGRYATLGLAEDTWALNEGVLDDGAFLEQCRLLFEERERMLFNSLANMRHGCLVCVFDTTDRVQHMFWRYRENDHPAPLE
;
A
#
# COMPACT_ATOMS: atom_id res chain seq x y z
N ARG A 1 13.85 15.91 -21.59
CA ARG A 1 13.06 15.08 -20.66
C ARG A 1 12.41 15.98 -19.63
N VAL A 2 11.27 15.58 -19.07
CA VAL A 2 10.61 16.25 -17.93
C VAL A 2 10.55 15.27 -16.78
N VAL A 3 10.92 15.69 -15.58
CA VAL A 3 10.86 14.87 -14.36
C VAL A 3 10.03 15.61 -13.33
N ILE A 4 9.02 14.95 -12.79
CA ILE A 4 8.13 15.46 -11.75
C ILE A 4 8.26 14.52 -10.56
N VAL A 5 8.76 15.04 -9.44
CA VAL A 5 8.81 14.34 -8.16
C VAL A 5 7.79 15.00 -7.24
N GLY A 6 6.78 14.24 -6.84
CA GLY A 6 5.76 14.68 -5.91
C GLY A 6 6.01 14.15 -4.51
N PHE A 7 5.69 14.95 -3.50
CA PHE A 7 5.70 14.58 -2.09
C PHE A 7 4.31 14.85 -1.53
N ASP A 8 3.57 13.79 -1.19
CA ASP A 8 2.20 13.90 -0.68
C ASP A 8 2.21 14.56 0.71
N GLY A 9 1.19 15.37 0.99
CA GLY A 9 1.04 16.04 2.29
C GLY A 9 2.21 16.93 2.73
N MET A 10 3.15 17.30 1.85
CA MET A 10 4.34 18.08 2.23
C MET A 10 3.99 19.53 2.55
N ALA A 11 3.82 19.85 3.83
CA ALA A 11 3.45 21.19 4.29
C ALA A 11 4.59 22.18 4.02
N PRO A 12 4.32 23.29 3.33
CA PRO A 12 5.37 24.18 2.85
C PRO A 12 6.05 24.93 4.02
N GLU A 13 5.38 25.12 5.16
CA GLU A 13 5.94 25.72 6.38
C GLU A 13 7.05 24.84 7.00
N ILE A 14 6.88 23.51 6.95
CA ILE A 14 7.92 22.58 7.42
C ILE A 14 9.17 22.69 6.54
N VAL A 15 8.97 22.85 5.23
CA VAL A 15 10.06 22.99 4.26
C VAL A 15 10.87 24.25 4.53
N ASP A 16 10.21 25.37 4.84
CA ASP A 16 10.91 26.64 5.13
C ASP A 16 11.80 26.50 6.37
N VAL A 17 11.25 25.98 7.48
CA VAL A 17 12.00 25.75 8.72
C VAL A 17 13.21 24.84 8.47
N MET A 18 13.05 23.77 7.67
CA MET A 18 14.14 22.87 7.35
C MET A 18 15.19 23.48 6.40
N LEU A 19 14.78 24.38 5.49
CA LEU A 19 15.70 25.13 4.62
C LEU A 19 16.52 26.14 5.44
N GLU A 20 15.88 26.89 6.33
CA GLU A 20 16.53 27.84 7.24
C GLU A 20 17.54 27.16 8.15
N ALA A 21 17.21 25.96 8.64
CA ALA A 21 18.11 25.12 9.43
C ALA A 21 19.21 24.42 8.61
N GLY A 22 19.29 24.65 7.29
CA GLY A 22 20.31 24.02 6.42
C GLY A 22 20.13 22.51 6.20
N ARG A 23 18.98 21.94 6.57
CA ARG A 23 18.71 20.49 6.51
C ARG A 23 18.28 19.98 5.13
N LEU A 24 17.96 20.88 4.20
CA LEU A 24 17.55 20.54 2.83
C LEU A 24 18.51 21.13 1.77
N PRO A 25 19.80 20.75 1.77
CA PRO A 25 20.81 21.38 0.92
C PRO A 25 20.53 21.17 -0.59
N ASN A 26 19.95 20.04 -0.99
CA ASN A 26 19.61 19.78 -2.39
C ASN A 26 18.42 20.63 -2.85
N LEU A 27 17.41 20.83 -1.99
CA LEU A 27 16.29 21.71 -2.31
C LEU A 27 16.72 23.17 -2.34
N ALA A 28 17.64 23.59 -1.46
CA ALA A 28 18.23 24.93 -1.50
C ALA A 28 18.95 25.20 -2.83
N LYS A 29 19.72 24.22 -3.34
CA LYS A 29 20.34 24.29 -4.68
C LYS A 29 19.30 24.42 -5.79
N LEU A 30 18.23 23.61 -5.77
CA LEU A 30 17.15 23.68 -6.76
C LEU A 30 16.44 25.04 -6.73
N ARG A 31 16.17 25.57 -5.53
CA ARG A 31 15.60 26.91 -5.33
C ARG A 31 16.49 28.01 -5.92
N GLY A 32 17.81 27.92 -5.73
CA GLY A 32 18.76 28.90 -6.24
C GLY A 32 18.98 28.84 -7.76
N ALA A 33 18.87 27.65 -8.36
CA ALA A 33 19.07 27.44 -9.79
C ALA A 33 17.79 27.58 -10.64
N GLY A 34 16.61 27.65 -10.02
CA GLY A 34 15.33 27.63 -10.69
C GLY A 34 14.29 28.55 -10.04
N THR A 35 13.02 28.14 -10.11
CA THR A 35 11.90 28.88 -9.52
C THR A 35 11.32 28.12 -8.34
N TYR A 36 11.06 28.83 -7.24
CA TYR A 36 10.41 28.31 -6.05
C TYR A 36 9.22 29.21 -5.70
N THR A 37 8.02 28.62 -5.61
CA THR A 37 6.79 29.35 -5.32
C THR A 37 5.82 28.51 -4.50
N ARG A 38 4.95 29.17 -3.74
CA ARG A 38 3.82 28.55 -3.04
C ARG A 38 2.71 28.29 -4.06
N LEU A 39 2.15 27.08 -4.04
CA LEU A 39 0.99 26.72 -4.83
C LEU A 39 -0.24 26.61 -3.93
N GLY A 40 -1.37 27.15 -4.40
CA GLY A 40 -2.66 26.90 -3.76
C GLY A 40 -3.07 25.43 -3.92
N THR A 41 -3.72 24.88 -2.89
CA THR A 41 -4.31 23.53 -2.94
C THR A 41 -5.74 23.56 -3.47
N THR A 42 -6.32 22.38 -3.72
CA THR A 42 -7.71 22.23 -4.13
C THR A 42 -8.68 22.49 -2.97
N CYS A 43 -9.95 22.78 -3.29
CA CYS A 43 -11.04 22.73 -2.32
C CYS A 43 -12.00 21.58 -2.72
N PRO A 44 -12.09 20.50 -1.92
CA PRO A 44 -11.45 20.28 -0.62
C PRO A 44 -9.95 19.92 -0.72
N ALA A 45 -9.20 20.21 0.34
CA ALA A 45 -7.76 20.00 0.45
C ALA A 45 -7.42 18.56 0.86
N MET A 46 -7.81 17.60 0.01
CA MET A 46 -7.64 16.16 0.24
C MET A 46 -6.74 15.57 -0.85
N SER A 47 -5.83 14.67 -0.49
CA SER A 47 -4.91 13.99 -1.44
C SER A 47 -5.60 13.45 -2.70
N PRO A 48 -6.72 12.67 -2.63
CA PRO A 48 -7.39 12.17 -3.83
C PRO A 48 -7.88 13.29 -4.77
N VAL A 49 -8.25 14.44 -4.21
CA VAL A 49 -8.72 15.61 -4.97
C VAL A 49 -7.54 16.34 -5.58
N ALA A 50 -6.53 16.68 -4.78
CA ALA A 50 -5.34 17.38 -5.22
C ALA A 50 -4.59 16.62 -6.33
N TRP A 51 -4.37 15.31 -6.17
CA TRP A 51 -3.69 14.50 -7.18
C TRP A 51 -4.52 14.29 -8.45
N SER A 52 -5.85 14.25 -8.34
CA SER A 52 -6.75 14.26 -9.49
C SER A 52 -6.69 15.58 -10.25
N SER A 53 -6.64 16.72 -9.55
CA SER A 53 -6.46 18.02 -10.18
C SER A 53 -5.09 18.17 -10.82
N PHE A 54 -4.02 17.77 -10.12
CA PHE A 54 -2.65 17.75 -10.64
C PHE A 54 -2.57 17.02 -11.99
N MET A 55 -3.09 15.79 -12.04
CA MET A 55 -2.93 15.00 -13.25
C MET A 55 -3.83 15.47 -14.40
N THR A 56 -4.95 16.16 -14.14
CA THR A 56 -5.94 16.51 -15.17
C THR A 56 -6.01 17.98 -15.54
N GLY A 57 -5.39 18.86 -14.74
CA GLY A 57 -5.57 20.32 -14.87
C GLY A 57 -7.00 20.79 -14.62
N ALA A 58 -7.85 19.96 -14.00
CA ALA A 58 -9.26 20.23 -13.77
C ALA A 58 -9.59 20.28 -12.28
N GLY A 59 -10.62 21.03 -11.90
CA GLY A 59 -11.15 21.02 -10.53
C GLY A 59 -12.10 19.84 -10.24
N PRO A 60 -12.48 19.63 -8.96
CA PRO A 60 -13.30 18.49 -8.52
C PRO A 60 -14.65 18.36 -9.22
N GLY A 61 -15.29 19.48 -9.54
CA GLY A 61 -16.53 19.48 -10.31
C GLY A 61 -16.42 18.84 -11.71
N ARG A 62 -15.22 18.81 -12.31
CA ARG A 62 -14.99 18.23 -13.64
C ARG A 62 -14.41 16.82 -13.57
N HIS A 63 -13.44 16.53 -12.69
CA HIS A 63 -12.90 15.16 -12.57
C HIS A 63 -13.75 14.23 -11.70
N GLY A 64 -14.63 14.77 -10.86
CA GLY A 64 -15.63 14.02 -10.09
C GLY A 64 -15.10 13.34 -8.84
N ILE A 65 -13.92 13.73 -8.35
CA ILE A 65 -13.32 13.19 -7.11
C ILE A 65 -13.38 14.29 -6.06
N PHE A 66 -14.04 14.01 -4.94
CA PHE A 66 -14.27 14.98 -3.85
C PHE A 66 -13.69 14.52 -2.50
N ASP A 67 -13.41 13.23 -2.35
CA ASP A 67 -12.90 12.62 -1.12
C ASP A 67 -12.41 11.19 -1.46
N PHE A 68 -11.82 10.46 -0.52
CA PHE A 68 -11.51 9.03 -0.59
C PHE A 68 -12.77 8.17 -0.73
N LEU A 69 -13.85 8.60 -0.08
CA LEU A 69 -15.13 7.90 -0.06
C LEU A 69 -16.24 8.76 -0.68
N HIS A 70 -17.21 8.13 -1.33
CA HIS A 70 -18.46 8.77 -1.71
C HIS A 70 -19.62 7.91 -1.23
N ARG A 71 -20.73 8.56 -0.91
CA ARG A 71 -21.94 7.88 -0.47
C ARG A 71 -22.70 7.31 -1.68
N ASP A 72 -23.12 6.05 -1.58
CA ASP A 72 -24.12 5.52 -2.50
C ASP A 72 -25.47 6.23 -2.25
N PRO A 73 -26.06 6.92 -3.25
CA PRO A 73 -27.32 7.63 -3.04
C PRO A 73 -28.50 6.70 -2.72
N ARG A 74 -28.42 5.41 -3.06
CA ARG A 74 -29.48 4.42 -2.86
C ARG A 74 -29.36 3.68 -1.53
N THR A 75 -28.15 3.27 -1.17
CA THR A 75 -27.92 2.45 0.05
C THR A 75 -27.37 3.25 1.21
N TYR A 76 -26.91 4.48 0.97
CA TYR A 76 -26.21 5.34 1.94
C TYR A 76 -24.88 4.78 2.46
N LEU A 77 -24.42 3.64 1.94
CA LEU A 77 -23.16 3.03 2.30
C LEU A 77 -21.97 3.75 1.63
N PRO A 78 -20.79 3.78 2.28
CA PRO A 78 -19.59 4.36 1.70
C PRO A 78 -19.04 3.47 0.58
N ASN A 79 -18.61 4.11 -0.51
CA ASN A 79 -17.89 3.50 -1.63
C ASN A 79 -16.57 4.24 -1.86
N LEU A 80 -15.53 3.55 -2.33
CA LEU A 80 -14.30 4.21 -2.76
C LEU A 80 -14.59 5.16 -3.93
N SER A 81 -14.09 6.39 -3.85
CA SER A 81 -14.26 7.41 -4.87
C SER A 81 -13.37 7.22 -6.10
N SER A 82 -12.28 6.47 -5.97
CA SER A 82 -11.29 6.27 -7.04
C SER A 82 -11.67 5.14 -7.99
N ALA A 83 -12.06 4.00 -7.42
CA ALA A 83 -12.27 2.76 -8.16
C ALA A 83 -13.49 2.00 -7.65
N GLN A 84 -14.22 1.39 -8.58
CA GLN A 84 -15.23 0.39 -8.27
C GLN A 84 -14.77 -0.97 -8.77
N ILE A 85 -14.68 -1.93 -7.84
CA ILE A 85 -14.43 -3.34 -8.13
C ILE A 85 -15.77 -4.07 -8.05
N ARG A 86 -16.23 -4.64 -9.16
CA ARG A 86 -17.43 -5.48 -9.17
C ARG A 86 -17.04 -6.94 -9.32
N PRO A 87 -17.71 -7.85 -8.59
CA PRO A 87 -17.47 -9.28 -8.74
C PRO A 87 -17.77 -9.76 -10.16
N PRO A 88 -17.24 -10.92 -10.54
CA PRO A 88 -17.56 -11.59 -11.81
C PRO A 88 -19.06 -11.66 -12.09
N ARG A 89 -19.48 -11.19 -13.26
CA ARG A 89 -20.90 -11.23 -13.69
C ARG A 89 -21.42 -12.63 -13.96
N ARG A 90 -20.56 -13.58 -14.33
CA ARG A 90 -20.93 -14.96 -14.66
C ARG A 90 -20.31 -15.89 -13.65
N MET A 91 -21.14 -16.69 -12.99
CA MET A 91 -20.71 -17.74 -12.07
C MET A 91 -21.38 -19.06 -12.44
N LEU A 92 -20.60 -20.11 -12.55
CA LEU A 92 -21.09 -21.48 -12.66
C LEU A 92 -21.34 -22.01 -11.25
N ARG A 93 -22.57 -22.47 -10.98
CA ARG A 93 -22.93 -23.09 -9.70
C ARG A 93 -23.02 -24.61 -9.88
N LEU A 94 -22.12 -25.35 -9.24
CA LEU A 94 -22.06 -26.82 -9.22
C LEU A 94 -22.14 -27.28 -7.75
N GLY A 95 -23.35 -27.54 -7.25
CA GLY A 95 -23.57 -27.82 -5.83
C GLY A 95 -23.15 -26.64 -4.95
N LYS A 96 -22.28 -26.90 -3.95
CA LYS A 96 -21.70 -25.87 -3.07
C LYS A 96 -20.57 -25.06 -3.73
N LEU A 97 -20.08 -25.47 -4.89
CA LEU A 97 -18.97 -24.81 -5.58
C LEU A 97 -19.51 -23.70 -6.50
N GLN A 98 -19.01 -22.48 -6.33
CA GLN A 98 -19.30 -21.37 -7.25
C GLN A 98 -18.02 -20.92 -7.97
N LEU A 99 -17.94 -21.17 -9.27
CA LEU A 99 -16.76 -20.87 -10.09
C LEU A 99 -16.99 -19.62 -10.93
N PRO A 100 -16.14 -18.58 -10.84
CA PRO A 100 -16.26 -17.40 -11.68
C PRO A 100 -15.87 -17.71 -13.13
N LEU A 101 -16.79 -17.47 -14.06
CA LEU A 101 -16.59 -17.63 -15.50
C LEU A 101 -16.17 -16.33 -16.20
N SER A 102 -16.08 -15.23 -15.46
CA SER A 102 -15.60 -13.95 -15.96
C SER A 102 -14.66 -13.28 -14.97
N ARG A 103 -13.87 -12.31 -15.45
CA ARG A 103 -13.01 -11.49 -14.58
C ARG A 103 -13.84 -10.44 -13.83
N PRO A 104 -13.40 -10.00 -12.64
CA PRO A 104 -13.98 -8.85 -11.98
C PRO A 104 -13.91 -7.62 -12.90
N THR A 105 -14.92 -6.76 -12.82
CA THR A 105 -14.94 -5.51 -13.58
C THR A 105 -14.35 -4.40 -12.73
N LEU A 106 -13.33 -3.73 -13.24
CA LEU A 106 -12.68 -2.60 -12.59
C LEU A 106 -13.07 -1.33 -13.32
N ARG A 107 -13.65 -0.37 -12.62
CA ARG A 107 -14.03 0.92 -13.18
C ARG A 107 -13.33 2.04 -12.42
N GLN A 108 -12.55 2.83 -13.14
CA GLN A 108 -12.07 4.11 -12.61
C GLN A 108 -13.22 5.12 -12.61
N LEU A 109 -13.37 5.84 -11.50
CA LEU A 109 -14.46 6.80 -11.30
C LEU A 109 -14.05 8.25 -11.61
N ARG A 110 -12.75 8.54 -11.65
CA ARG A 110 -12.20 9.81 -12.14
C ARG A 110 -12.54 9.98 -13.63
N ARG A 111 -13.25 11.07 -13.97
CA ARG A 111 -13.85 11.28 -15.31
C ARG A 111 -12.97 12.04 -16.30
N SER A 112 -12.06 12.87 -15.80
CA SER A 112 -11.21 13.71 -16.65
C SER A 112 -10.02 12.94 -17.22
N LYS A 113 -9.34 13.49 -18.21
CA LYS A 113 -8.18 12.84 -18.84
C LYS A 113 -6.87 13.33 -18.22
N PRO A 114 -5.93 12.43 -17.86
CA PRO A 114 -4.67 12.87 -17.30
C PRO A 114 -3.71 13.36 -18.40
N PHE A 115 -2.80 14.28 -18.06
CA PHE A 115 -1.91 14.90 -19.02
C PHE A 115 -0.96 13.90 -19.70
N TRP A 116 -0.54 12.83 -19.00
CA TRP A 116 0.30 11.78 -19.61
C TRP A 116 -0.41 11.01 -20.73
N SER A 117 -1.75 10.91 -20.69
CA SER A 117 -2.52 10.36 -21.82
C SER A 117 -2.50 11.31 -23.02
N VAL A 118 -2.56 12.63 -22.78
CA VAL A 118 -2.44 13.65 -23.83
C VAL A 118 -1.03 13.63 -24.44
N LEU A 119 0.01 13.53 -23.60
CA LEU A 119 1.40 13.37 -24.04
C LEU A 119 1.55 12.13 -24.94
N GLY A 120 0.97 10.99 -24.53
CA GLY A 120 1.02 9.76 -25.29
C GLY A 120 0.38 9.86 -26.69
N GLU A 121 -0.71 10.61 -26.83
CA GLU A 121 -1.34 10.89 -28.14
C GLU A 121 -0.48 11.73 -29.06
N HIS A 122 0.43 12.54 -28.49
CA HIS A 122 1.40 13.34 -29.23
C HIS A 122 2.77 12.66 -29.33
N GLY A 123 2.84 11.35 -29.09
CA GLY A 123 4.07 10.55 -29.23
C GLY A 123 5.09 10.73 -28.11
N ILE A 124 4.72 11.38 -27.00
CA ILE A 124 5.60 11.58 -25.84
C ILE A 124 5.36 10.46 -24.82
N PHE A 125 6.31 9.53 -24.74
CA PHE A 125 6.29 8.44 -23.78
C PHE A 125 6.37 8.95 -22.35
N SER A 126 5.55 8.41 -21.45
CA SER A 126 5.58 8.76 -20.02
C SER A 126 5.73 7.54 -19.12
N THR A 127 6.48 7.67 -18.03
CA THR A 127 6.55 6.70 -16.93
C THR A 127 5.93 7.31 -15.68
N VAL A 128 4.90 6.67 -15.16
CA VAL A 128 4.08 7.13 -14.03
C VAL A 128 4.25 6.13 -12.88
N LEU A 129 4.81 6.58 -11.76
CA LEU A 129 5.13 5.74 -10.62
C LEU A 129 4.36 6.23 -9.39
N ARG A 130 3.47 5.39 -8.88
CA ARG A 130 2.82 5.57 -7.58
C ARG A 130 2.05 6.89 -7.43
N VAL A 131 1.66 7.52 -8.54
CA VAL A 131 0.80 8.71 -8.49
C VAL A 131 -0.56 8.30 -7.89
N PRO A 132 -1.07 9.00 -6.86
CA PRO A 132 -2.36 8.67 -6.25
C PRO A 132 -3.51 8.70 -7.26
N ILE A 133 -4.57 7.91 -7.02
CA ILE A 133 -5.79 7.85 -7.87
C ILE A 133 -5.50 7.39 -9.30
N THR A 134 -4.61 6.41 -9.42
CA THR A 134 -4.26 5.74 -10.69
C THR A 134 -4.61 4.26 -10.68
N PHE A 135 -5.41 3.80 -9.71
CA PHE A 135 -6.01 2.47 -9.71
C PHE A 135 -7.50 2.55 -10.07
N PRO A 136 -8.02 1.69 -10.96
CA PRO A 136 -7.27 0.75 -11.80
C PRO A 136 -6.37 1.48 -12.83
N PRO A 137 -5.25 0.89 -13.25
CA PRO A 137 -4.30 1.52 -14.16
C PRO A 137 -4.95 1.82 -15.53
N GLU A 138 -4.89 3.07 -15.94
CA GLU A 138 -5.34 3.50 -17.27
C GLU A 138 -4.38 3.08 -18.37
N ARG A 139 -4.92 2.88 -19.56
CA ARG A 139 -4.14 2.59 -20.76
C ARG A 139 -3.76 3.88 -21.46
N PHE A 140 -2.47 4.03 -21.76
CA PHE A 140 -1.91 5.10 -22.59
C PHE A 140 -0.56 4.64 -23.17
N SER A 141 0.07 5.49 -23.99
CA SER A 141 1.41 5.24 -24.53
C SER A 141 2.49 5.52 -23.46
N GLY A 142 2.73 4.54 -22.59
CA GLY A 142 3.67 4.67 -21.49
C GLY A 142 3.63 3.52 -20.48
N LEU A 143 4.28 3.74 -19.35
CA LEU A 143 4.34 2.81 -18.21
C LEU A 143 3.66 3.46 -17.01
N LEU A 144 2.85 2.69 -16.29
CA LEU A 144 2.18 3.14 -15.07
C LEU A 144 2.20 2.04 -14.02
N LEU A 145 2.67 2.38 -12.83
CA LEU A 145 2.48 1.59 -11.62
C LEU A 145 1.51 2.38 -10.71
N SER A 146 0.36 1.79 -10.40
CA SER A 146 -0.69 2.47 -9.64
C SER A 146 -0.23 2.83 -8.22
N GLY A 147 -0.71 3.99 -7.73
CA GLY A 147 -0.50 4.45 -6.36
C GLY A 147 -1.70 4.21 -5.46
N MET A 148 -2.02 5.21 -4.62
CA MET A 148 -3.17 5.23 -3.71
C MET A 148 -4.45 4.58 -4.28
N CYS A 149 -5.18 3.88 -3.40
CA CYS A 149 -6.41 3.10 -3.66
C CYS A 149 -6.24 1.73 -4.34
N VAL A 150 -5.03 1.24 -4.60
CA VAL A 150 -4.83 -0.20 -4.82
C VAL A 150 -5.16 -0.93 -3.50
N PRO A 151 -6.12 -1.88 -3.49
CA PRO A 151 -6.45 -2.62 -2.28
C PRO A 151 -5.36 -3.65 -1.93
N ASP A 152 -5.42 -4.17 -0.71
CA ASP A 152 -4.67 -5.37 -0.35
C ASP A 152 -5.28 -6.61 -1.05
N LEU A 153 -4.60 -7.76 -0.96
CA LEU A 153 -5.06 -8.99 -1.57
C LEU A 153 -6.42 -9.46 -1.01
N ARG A 154 -6.75 -9.08 0.23
CA ARG A 154 -8.04 -9.39 0.87
C ARG A 154 -9.18 -8.49 0.41
N GLY A 155 -8.86 -7.39 -0.29
CA GLY A 155 -9.82 -6.38 -0.73
C GLY A 155 -10.02 -5.23 0.25
N THR A 156 -9.24 -5.17 1.34
CA THR A 156 -9.28 -4.06 2.31
C THR A 156 -8.41 -2.89 1.85
N GLN A 157 -8.43 -1.77 2.59
CA GLN A 157 -7.55 -0.62 2.38
C GLN A 157 -6.33 -0.66 3.30
N GLY A 158 -5.74 -1.84 3.51
CA GLY A 158 -4.50 -2.00 4.27
C GLY A 158 -4.68 -2.53 5.69
N SER A 159 -5.58 -3.49 5.90
CA SER A 159 -5.71 -4.14 7.21
C SER A 159 -4.52 -5.08 7.47
N PHE A 160 -3.93 -4.99 8.66
CA PHE A 160 -2.85 -5.87 9.09
C PHE A 160 -3.35 -7.15 9.76
N THR A 161 -2.42 -8.00 10.18
CA THR A 161 -2.71 -9.13 11.08
C THR A 161 -1.68 -9.18 12.20
N PHE A 162 -2.15 -9.27 13.43
CA PHE A 162 -1.35 -9.36 14.64
C PHE A 162 -1.61 -10.68 15.34
N PHE A 163 -0.54 -11.38 15.67
CA PHE A 163 -0.58 -12.71 16.26
C PHE A 163 0.02 -12.65 17.67
N SER A 164 -0.70 -13.19 18.67
CA SER A 164 -0.22 -13.17 20.06
C SER A 164 -0.53 -14.47 20.81
N THR A 165 0.34 -14.87 21.75
CA THR A 165 0.04 -15.95 22.72
C THR A 165 -0.75 -15.47 23.93
N ALA A 166 -0.88 -14.15 24.13
CA ALA A 166 -1.68 -13.59 25.21
C ALA A 166 -3.16 -13.99 25.03
N ALA A 167 -3.86 -14.23 26.15
CA ALA A 167 -5.31 -14.46 26.12
C ALA A 167 -6.03 -13.26 25.47
N GLU A 168 -7.08 -13.52 24.71
CA GLU A 168 -7.91 -12.48 24.10
C GLU A 168 -8.47 -11.59 25.22
N SER A 169 -8.10 -10.31 25.24
CA SER A 169 -8.82 -9.30 26.01
C SER A 169 -10.02 -8.83 25.17
N ASP A 170 -11.20 -8.79 25.79
CA ASP A 170 -12.44 -8.27 25.20
C ASP A 170 -12.35 -6.76 24.88
N THR A 171 -11.62 -6.35 23.84
CA THR A 171 -11.61 -5.00 23.25
C THR A 171 -10.81 -5.06 21.93
N GLU A 172 -11.09 -4.38 20.83
CA GLU A 172 -12.02 -3.35 20.37
C GLU A 172 -12.04 -3.47 18.82
N HIS A 173 -12.81 -2.66 18.09
CA HIS A 173 -12.77 -2.63 16.62
C HIS A 173 -11.41 -2.12 16.11
N ILE A 174 -10.42 -3.00 15.99
CA ILE A 174 -9.09 -2.70 15.47
C ILE A 174 -9.11 -2.55 13.95
N GLY A 175 -8.30 -1.63 13.40
CA GLY A 175 -8.10 -1.49 11.93
C GLY A 175 -7.50 -2.71 11.21
N GLY A 176 -7.10 -3.74 11.96
CA GLY A 176 -6.53 -5.01 11.49
C GLY A 176 -7.24 -6.25 12.07
N LEU A 177 -6.57 -7.40 12.06
CA LEU A 177 -7.04 -8.62 12.73
C LEU A 177 -6.08 -9.01 13.85
N ARG A 178 -6.61 -9.38 15.02
CA ARG A 178 -5.85 -9.99 16.10
C ARG A 178 -6.23 -11.47 16.17
N LEU A 179 -5.23 -12.34 16.10
CA LEU A 179 -5.42 -13.80 16.05
C LEU A 179 -4.52 -14.49 17.07
N PRO A 180 -4.99 -15.59 17.69
CA PRO A 180 -4.18 -16.31 18.67
C PRO A 180 -3.04 -17.09 18.01
N LEU A 181 -1.92 -17.21 18.73
CA LEU A 181 -0.85 -18.17 18.47
C LEU A 181 -0.97 -19.33 19.44
N THR A 182 -1.04 -20.54 18.89
CA THR A 182 -1.08 -21.75 19.71
C THR A 182 0.32 -22.30 19.89
N ARG A 183 0.78 -22.42 21.13
CA ARG A 183 2.09 -23.00 21.47
C ARG A 183 1.94 -24.49 21.79
N SER A 184 2.69 -25.33 21.10
CA SER A 184 2.76 -26.77 21.37
C SER A 184 4.18 -27.29 21.10
N ASN A 185 4.78 -27.96 22.09
CA ASN A 185 6.13 -28.52 22.04
C ASN A 185 7.20 -27.51 21.58
N GLY A 186 7.17 -26.29 22.13
CA GLY A 186 8.11 -25.21 21.79
C GLY A 186 7.90 -24.57 20.41
N VAL A 187 6.90 -25.02 19.64
CA VAL A 187 6.56 -24.47 18.32
C VAL A 187 5.25 -23.71 18.41
N LEU A 188 5.24 -22.48 17.89
CA LEU A 188 4.03 -21.69 17.75
C LEU A 188 3.40 -21.94 16.38
N ARG A 189 2.06 -21.99 16.34
CA ARG A 189 1.28 -22.21 15.13
C ARG A 189 0.24 -21.10 14.98
N GLY A 190 0.11 -20.60 13.77
CA GLY A 190 -0.91 -19.64 13.38
C GLY A 190 -1.37 -19.88 11.95
N SER A 191 -2.45 -19.18 11.58
CA SER A 191 -3.00 -19.23 10.23
C SER A 191 -3.19 -17.80 9.74
N LEU A 192 -2.52 -17.45 8.65
CA LEU A 192 -2.65 -16.13 8.03
C LEU A 192 -3.90 -16.10 7.14
N PRO A 193 -4.91 -15.28 7.45
CA PRO A 193 -6.09 -15.14 6.60
C PRO A 193 -5.75 -14.33 5.34
N GLY A 194 -6.12 -14.88 4.20
CA GLY A 194 -5.96 -14.30 2.87
C GLY A 194 -7.31 -13.88 2.26
N PRO A 195 -7.39 -13.80 0.92
CA PRO A 195 -8.62 -13.40 0.24
C PRO A 195 -9.80 -14.35 0.48
N PRO A 196 -11.05 -13.86 0.38
CA PRO A 196 -12.25 -14.70 0.49
C PRO A 196 -12.26 -15.79 -0.59
N ARG A 197 -12.53 -17.04 -0.19
CA ARG A 197 -12.57 -18.19 -1.11
C ARG A 197 -13.68 -18.03 -2.15
N ALA A 198 -13.39 -18.47 -3.37
CA ALA A 198 -14.37 -18.43 -4.46
C ALA A 198 -15.57 -19.34 -4.12
N GLY A 199 -16.75 -18.76 -4.02
CA GLY A 199 -18.00 -19.48 -3.79
C GLY A 199 -18.30 -19.89 -2.35
N SER A 200 -17.55 -19.42 -1.36
CA SER A 200 -17.96 -19.50 0.04
C SER A 200 -19.22 -18.63 0.26
N PRO A 201 -20.34 -19.17 0.79
CA PRO A 201 -21.56 -18.42 1.06
C PRO A 201 -21.33 -17.21 1.96
N ASP A 202 -20.41 -17.35 2.92
CA ASP A 202 -20.10 -16.37 3.96
C ASP A 202 -18.77 -15.63 3.69
N GLY A 203 -18.13 -15.90 2.55
CA GLY A 203 -16.86 -15.26 2.19
C GLY A 203 -15.66 -15.71 3.05
N GLU A 204 -15.69 -16.94 3.57
CA GLU A 204 -14.60 -17.49 4.41
C GLU A 204 -13.22 -17.26 3.77
N PRO A 205 -12.22 -16.79 4.55
CA PRO A 205 -10.91 -16.52 4.01
C PRO A 205 -10.20 -17.80 3.57
N ALA A 206 -9.43 -17.70 2.49
CA ALA A 206 -8.36 -18.67 2.24
C ALA A 206 -7.30 -18.49 3.32
N GLU A 207 -6.62 -19.55 3.72
CA GLU A 207 -5.69 -19.50 4.84
C GLU A 207 -4.32 -20.04 4.44
N ALA A 208 -3.27 -19.44 5.01
CA ALA A 208 -1.90 -19.92 4.92
C ALA A 208 -1.39 -20.24 6.34
N ALA A 209 -1.40 -21.53 6.67
CA ALA A 209 -0.83 -22.01 7.92
C ALA A 209 0.68 -21.77 7.98
N PHE A 210 1.17 -21.38 9.15
CA PHE A 210 2.59 -21.20 9.41
C PHE A 210 3.01 -21.77 10.76
N ARG A 211 4.31 -22.00 10.90
CA ARG A 211 4.96 -22.36 12.17
C ARG A 211 6.02 -21.33 12.50
N LEU A 212 6.10 -20.93 13.76
CA LEU A 212 7.16 -20.07 14.27
C LEU A 212 7.92 -20.83 15.35
N ILE A 213 9.22 -21.00 15.14
CA ILE A 213 10.10 -21.83 15.97
C ILE A 213 11.16 -20.89 16.58
N PRO A 214 11.04 -20.49 17.86
CA PRO A 214 12.07 -19.71 18.53
C PRO A 214 13.39 -20.48 18.57
N ASN A 215 14.51 -19.80 18.28
CA ASN A 215 15.83 -20.44 18.21
C ASN A 215 16.76 -20.04 19.38
N GLY A 216 16.29 -19.20 20.32
CA GLY A 216 17.13 -18.50 21.29
C GLY A 216 17.57 -17.11 20.80
N ASP A 217 18.13 -16.29 21.69
CA ASP A 217 18.77 -14.99 21.36
C ASP A 217 17.89 -13.96 20.61
N GLY A 218 16.61 -13.89 20.93
CA GLY A 218 15.70 -12.94 20.28
C GLY A 218 15.41 -13.27 18.81
N ALA A 219 15.66 -14.49 18.35
CA ALA A 219 15.41 -14.93 16.98
C ALA A 219 14.42 -16.10 16.90
N ALA A 220 13.74 -16.20 15.75
CA ALA A 220 12.84 -17.30 15.44
C ALA A 220 12.91 -17.67 13.96
N ARG A 221 12.58 -18.92 13.63
CA ARG A 221 12.40 -19.39 12.26
C ARG A 221 10.90 -19.46 11.93
N LEU A 222 10.48 -18.72 10.92
CA LEU A 222 9.15 -18.80 10.32
C LEU A 222 9.14 -19.84 9.19
N GLU A 223 8.19 -20.76 9.22
CA GLU A 223 7.93 -21.73 8.15
C GLU A 223 6.53 -21.47 7.57
N ILE A 224 6.44 -20.97 6.33
CA ILE A 224 5.17 -20.61 5.67
C ILE A 224 5.25 -20.89 4.15
N ASP A 225 4.20 -21.48 3.58
CA ASP A 225 4.12 -21.84 2.14
C ASP A 225 5.39 -22.53 1.58
N GLY A 226 5.97 -23.45 2.37
CA GLY A 226 7.18 -24.21 2.02
C GLY A 226 8.51 -23.46 2.18
N GLN A 227 8.49 -22.20 2.59
CA GLN A 227 9.68 -21.38 2.82
C GLN A 227 10.11 -21.42 4.29
N ARG A 228 11.41 -21.17 4.52
CA ARG A 228 12.01 -21.03 5.86
C ARG A 228 12.69 -19.66 5.95
N ILE A 229 12.20 -18.80 6.83
CA ILE A 229 12.64 -17.40 6.95
C ILE A 229 13.14 -17.18 8.38
N GLY A 230 14.32 -16.57 8.53
CA GLY A 230 14.82 -16.13 9.83
C GLY A 230 14.18 -14.79 10.18
N LEU A 231 13.65 -14.69 11.40
CA LEU A 231 13.14 -13.44 11.98
C LEU A 231 13.98 -13.08 13.20
N ARG A 232 14.41 -11.83 13.28
CA ARG A 232 15.01 -11.23 14.47
C ARG A 232 13.98 -10.33 15.13
N GLN A 233 13.99 -10.29 16.45
CA GLN A 233 13.12 -9.44 17.22
C GLN A 233 13.38 -7.97 16.86
N ARG A 234 12.31 -7.20 16.66
CA ARG A 234 12.32 -5.79 16.25
C ARG A 234 12.94 -5.51 14.88
N GLU A 235 12.94 -6.50 13.99
CA GLU A 235 13.35 -6.34 12.60
C GLU A 235 12.25 -6.82 11.64
N TYR A 236 12.05 -6.10 10.54
CA TYR A 236 11.17 -6.54 9.47
C TYR A 236 11.88 -7.60 8.62
N SER A 237 11.14 -8.64 8.23
CA SER A 237 11.56 -9.50 7.14
C SER A 237 11.60 -8.74 5.81
N GLU A 238 12.33 -9.28 4.84
CA GLU A 238 12.09 -8.99 3.42
C GLU A 238 10.64 -9.34 3.02
N TRP A 239 10.23 -8.94 1.81
CA TRP A 239 8.92 -9.35 1.26
C TRP A 239 8.84 -10.87 1.10
N VAL A 240 7.96 -11.50 1.88
CA VAL A 240 7.71 -12.93 1.84
C VAL A 240 6.52 -13.21 0.92
N PRO A 241 6.70 -13.96 -0.19
CA PRO A 241 5.58 -14.39 -1.01
C PRO A 241 4.77 -15.47 -0.28
N VAL A 242 3.44 -15.36 -0.33
CA VAL A 242 2.51 -16.31 0.29
C VAL A 242 1.39 -16.65 -0.69
N GLY A 243 1.21 -17.95 -0.97
CA GLY A 243 0.18 -18.45 -1.87
C GLY A 243 -1.03 -19.03 -1.14
N PHE A 244 -2.21 -18.46 -1.35
CA PHE A 244 -3.48 -18.88 -0.76
C PHE A 244 -4.24 -19.81 -1.69
N ARG A 245 -4.72 -20.96 -1.18
CA ARG A 245 -5.52 -21.91 -1.97
C ARG A 245 -6.98 -21.47 -1.98
N MET A 246 -7.49 -21.12 -3.16
CA MET A 246 -8.85 -20.59 -3.35
C MET A 246 -9.90 -21.67 -3.64
N GLY A 247 -9.48 -22.93 -3.80
CA GLY A 247 -10.32 -24.05 -4.25
C GLY A 247 -10.12 -24.37 -5.74
N ALA A 248 -10.49 -25.59 -6.15
CA ALA A 248 -10.43 -26.05 -7.55
C ALA A 248 -9.09 -25.80 -8.29
N GLY A 249 -7.96 -25.89 -7.59
CA GLY A 249 -6.62 -25.65 -8.14
C GLY A 249 -6.23 -24.18 -8.31
N ILE A 250 -7.12 -23.24 -8.00
CA ILE A 250 -6.86 -21.80 -8.09
C ILE A 250 -6.04 -21.35 -6.88
N ARG A 251 -5.00 -20.54 -7.11
CA ARG A 251 -4.21 -19.90 -6.05
C ARG A 251 -4.18 -18.39 -6.23
N ALA A 252 -4.32 -17.66 -5.14
CA ALA A 252 -4.03 -16.24 -5.08
C ALA A 252 -2.61 -16.04 -4.53
N ALA A 253 -1.85 -15.12 -5.12
CA ALA A 253 -0.47 -14.83 -4.71
C ALA A 253 -0.41 -13.44 -4.06
N GLY A 254 0.10 -13.39 -2.84
CA GLY A 254 0.38 -12.15 -2.12
C GLY A 254 1.81 -12.09 -1.64
N ILE A 255 2.19 -10.93 -1.13
CA ILE A 255 3.45 -10.70 -0.41
C ILE A 255 3.15 -9.95 0.89
N CYS A 256 3.85 -10.28 1.97
CA CYS A 256 3.77 -9.53 3.23
C CYS A 256 5.14 -9.47 3.92
N ARG A 257 5.30 -8.54 4.86
CA ARG A 257 6.44 -8.50 5.77
C ARG A 257 6.00 -8.98 7.15
N PHE A 258 6.90 -9.69 7.82
CA PHE A 258 6.74 -10.14 9.21
C PHE A 258 7.63 -9.28 10.10
N TYR A 259 7.12 -8.89 11.26
CA TYR A 259 7.86 -8.18 12.29
C TYR A 259 7.66 -8.89 13.62
N LEU A 260 8.73 -9.50 14.12
CA LEU A 260 8.71 -10.19 15.40
C LEU A 260 8.86 -9.16 16.51
N LYS A 261 7.76 -8.74 17.12
CA LYS A 261 7.79 -7.69 18.15
C LYS A 261 8.40 -8.21 19.46
N GLN A 262 7.98 -9.41 19.88
CA GLN A 262 8.42 -10.00 21.14
C GLN A 262 8.38 -11.53 21.11
N LEU A 263 9.26 -12.18 21.88
CA LEU A 263 9.26 -13.64 22.09
C LEU A 263 8.93 -14.08 23.54
N SER A 264 9.03 -13.18 24.51
CA SER A 264 8.79 -13.43 25.94
C SER A 264 8.38 -12.14 26.66
N PRO A 265 7.46 -12.17 27.64
CA PRO A 265 6.74 -13.35 28.16
C PRO A 265 5.73 -13.91 27.15
N GLU A 266 5.03 -13.03 26.43
CA GLU A 266 4.16 -13.38 25.33
C GLU A 266 4.88 -13.22 23.99
N VAL A 267 4.55 -14.08 23.03
CA VAL A 267 5.06 -13.97 21.66
C VAL A 267 4.12 -13.08 20.88
N GLU A 268 4.67 -12.06 20.23
CA GLU A 268 3.93 -11.09 19.44
C GLU A 268 4.55 -10.98 18.04
N LEU A 269 3.74 -11.23 17.02
CA LEU A 269 4.14 -11.22 15.62
C LEU A 269 3.17 -10.35 14.83
N TYR A 270 3.68 -9.26 14.29
CA TYR A 270 2.98 -8.42 13.33
C TYR A 270 3.21 -8.95 11.91
N VAL A 271 2.16 -8.90 11.10
CA VAL A 271 2.20 -9.16 9.66
C VAL A 271 1.58 -7.97 8.94
N SER A 272 2.34 -7.38 8.02
CA SER A 272 1.85 -6.28 7.19
C SER A 272 0.61 -6.68 6.40
N PRO A 273 -0.19 -5.72 5.93
CA PRO A 273 -1.22 -6.01 4.95
C PRO A 273 -0.67 -6.84 3.78
N ILE A 274 -1.46 -7.82 3.33
CA ILE A 274 -1.04 -8.74 2.28
C ILE A 274 -1.14 -8.00 0.95
N ASN A 275 0.00 -7.56 0.44
CA ASN A 275 0.08 -6.90 -0.85
C ASN A 275 -0.18 -7.92 -1.97
N ILE A 276 -0.66 -7.44 -3.12
CA ILE A 276 -0.81 -8.26 -4.32
C ILE A 276 0.60 -8.58 -4.84
N ASP A 277 0.91 -9.84 -5.14
CA ASP A 277 2.25 -10.20 -5.65
C ASP A 277 2.47 -9.52 -7.02
N PRO A 278 3.45 -8.60 -7.17
CA PRO A 278 3.69 -7.91 -8.43
C PRO A 278 4.13 -8.86 -9.56
N GLU A 279 4.65 -10.05 -9.22
CA GLU A 279 5.02 -11.07 -10.22
C GLU A 279 3.83 -11.90 -10.70
N ARG A 280 2.76 -12.00 -9.90
CA ARG A 280 1.54 -12.78 -10.20
C ARG A 280 0.29 -12.03 -9.72
N PRO A 281 0.01 -10.85 -10.29
CA PRO A 281 -0.95 -9.94 -9.71
C PRO A 281 -2.40 -10.43 -9.86
N ALA A 282 -3.12 -10.49 -8.74
CA ALA A 282 -4.54 -10.86 -8.69
C ALA A 282 -5.46 -9.77 -9.28
N LEU A 283 -5.02 -8.50 -9.25
CA LEU A 283 -5.65 -7.34 -9.87
C LEU A 283 -4.60 -6.57 -10.68
N PRO A 284 -4.97 -5.86 -11.76
CA PRO A 284 -4.02 -5.07 -12.53
C PRO A 284 -3.54 -3.88 -11.69
N VAL A 285 -2.30 -3.95 -11.22
CA VAL A 285 -1.63 -2.87 -10.47
C VAL A 285 -0.76 -1.99 -11.37
N SER A 286 -0.62 -2.34 -12.66
CA SER A 286 0.19 -1.60 -13.63
C SER A 286 -0.35 -1.66 -15.05
N HIS A 287 0.08 -0.70 -15.88
CA HIS A 287 -0.09 -0.68 -17.33
C HIS A 287 1.28 -0.49 -18.02
N PRO A 288 1.64 -1.31 -19.01
CA PRO A 288 1.05 -2.61 -19.30
C PRO A 288 1.20 -3.55 -18.09
N ALA A 289 0.38 -4.60 -18.00
CA ALA A 289 0.39 -5.52 -16.85
C ALA A 289 1.78 -6.14 -16.58
N ALA A 290 2.59 -6.35 -17.62
CA ALA A 290 3.95 -6.85 -17.51
C ALA A 290 4.92 -5.89 -16.81
N TYR A 291 4.57 -4.61 -16.67
CA TYR A 291 5.44 -3.61 -16.06
C TYR A 291 5.68 -3.88 -14.56
N ALA A 292 4.65 -4.32 -13.82
CA ALA A 292 4.83 -4.73 -12.43
C ALA A 292 5.82 -5.91 -12.28
N ILE A 293 5.69 -6.91 -13.17
CA ILE A 293 6.59 -8.07 -13.20
C ILE A 293 8.02 -7.61 -13.52
N TYR A 294 8.18 -6.74 -14.52
CA TYR A 294 9.48 -6.17 -14.89
C TYR A 294 10.16 -5.46 -13.72
N LEU A 295 9.44 -4.57 -13.02
CA LEU A 295 9.99 -3.86 -11.86
C LEU A 295 10.38 -4.84 -10.75
N SER A 296 9.53 -5.83 -10.46
CA SER A 296 9.81 -6.83 -9.42
C SER A 296 11.04 -7.67 -9.75
N LYS A 297 11.20 -8.11 -11.00
CA LYS A 297 12.38 -8.87 -11.44
C LYS A 297 13.66 -8.05 -11.42
N ARG A 298 13.56 -6.73 -11.61
CA ARG A 298 14.72 -5.84 -11.65
C ARG A 298 15.14 -5.31 -10.28
N LEU A 299 14.18 -5.03 -9.40
CA LEU A 299 14.41 -4.30 -8.14
C LEU A 299 14.06 -5.11 -6.88
N GLY A 300 13.59 -6.34 -7.05
CA GLY A 300 12.98 -7.13 -5.98
C GLY A 300 11.48 -6.85 -5.84
N ARG A 301 10.78 -7.71 -5.09
CA ARG A 301 9.38 -7.50 -4.73
C ARG A 301 9.23 -6.19 -3.96
N TYR A 302 8.08 -5.54 -4.14
CA TYR A 302 7.80 -4.21 -3.60
C TYR A 302 6.32 -4.08 -3.25
N ALA A 303 5.99 -3.13 -2.37
CA ALA A 303 4.61 -2.86 -1.98
C ALA A 303 3.71 -2.46 -3.17
N THR A 304 2.60 -3.15 -3.35
CA THR A 304 1.57 -2.80 -4.34
C THR A 304 0.40 -2.04 -3.73
N LEU A 305 0.15 -2.20 -2.42
CA LEU A 305 -0.91 -1.52 -1.69
C LEU A 305 -0.76 0.00 -1.85
N GLY A 306 -1.89 0.70 -2.02
CA GLY A 306 -1.89 2.11 -2.35
C GLY A 306 -1.21 2.99 -1.30
N LEU A 307 -1.50 2.72 -0.02
CA LEU A 307 -0.89 3.33 1.16
C LEU A 307 -0.42 2.18 2.04
N ALA A 308 0.88 1.93 2.08
CA ALA A 308 1.44 0.70 2.64
C ALA A 308 1.99 0.88 4.05
N GLU A 309 2.27 2.12 4.44
CA GLU A 309 2.59 2.54 5.80
C GLU A 309 1.36 2.36 6.69
N ASP A 310 1.47 1.50 7.67
CA ASP A 310 0.36 0.98 8.45
C ASP A 310 0.05 1.87 9.65
N THR A 311 -0.61 2.99 9.36
CA THR A 311 -1.03 3.96 10.37
C THR A 311 -2.02 3.37 11.36
N TRP A 312 -2.78 2.34 10.96
CA TRP A 312 -3.68 1.64 11.88
C TRP A 312 -2.90 0.85 12.90
N ALA A 313 -1.91 0.05 12.49
CA ALA A 313 -1.11 -0.70 13.46
C ALA A 313 -0.37 0.21 14.45
N LEU A 314 0.04 1.41 14.04
CA LEU A 314 0.58 2.41 14.97
C LEU A 314 -0.48 2.94 15.94
N ASN A 315 -1.62 3.40 15.44
CA ASN A 315 -2.70 3.95 16.27
C ASN A 315 -3.25 2.94 17.29
N GLU A 316 -3.28 1.65 16.92
CA GLU A 316 -3.75 0.55 17.77
C GLU A 316 -2.66 0.02 18.73
N GLY A 317 -1.47 0.66 18.79
CA GLY A 317 -0.35 0.25 19.65
C GLY A 317 0.29 -1.10 19.28
N VAL A 318 -0.01 -1.62 18.10
CA VAL A 318 0.58 -2.86 17.59
C VAL A 318 2.03 -2.61 17.17
N LEU A 319 2.29 -1.54 16.44
CA LEU A 319 3.63 -1.03 16.14
C LEU A 319 3.94 0.14 17.08
N ASP A 320 5.20 0.24 17.49
CA ASP A 320 5.75 1.44 18.13
C ASP A 320 6.24 2.43 17.05
N ASP A 321 6.63 3.64 17.47
CA ASP A 321 7.09 4.68 16.55
C ASP A 321 8.32 4.24 15.74
N GLY A 322 9.24 3.51 16.39
CA GLY A 322 10.45 3.00 15.75
C GLY A 322 10.15 2.02 14.62
N ALA A 323 9.28 1.05 14.87
CA ALA A 323 8.84 0.08 13.86
C ALA A 323 8.09 0.75 12.71
N PHE A 324 7.20 1.70 13.00
CA PHE A 324 6.47 2.43 11.97
C PHE A 324 7.39 3.29 11.09
N LEU A 325 8.36 4.00 11.69
CA LEU A 325 9.35 4.79 10.95
C LEU A 325 10.28 3.92 10.10
N GLU A 326 10.65 2.73 10.59
CA GLU A 326 11.40 1.76 9.79
C GLU A 326 10.59 1.24 8.61
N GLN A 327 9.29 0.98 8.80
CA GLN A 327 8.39 0.62 7.70
C GLN A 327 8.29 1.75 6.66
N CYS A 328 8.15 3.00 7.10
CA CYS A 328 8.20 4.19 6.23
C CYS A 328 9.50 4.25 5.42
N ARG A 329 10.66 4.01 6.07
CA ARG A 329 11.98 4.01 5.42
C ARG A 329 12.08 2.93 4.34
N LEU A 330 11.69 1.71 4.65
CA LEU A 330 11.72 0.58 3.70
C LEU A 330 10.89 0.87 2.45
N LEU A 331 9.69 1.43 2.62
CA LEU A 331 8.79 1.79 1.52
C LEU A 331 9.30 2.99 0.70
N PHE A 332 9.90 3.97 1.38
CA PHE A 332 10.58 5.10 0.74
C PHE A 332 11.72 4.61 -0.17
N GLU A 333 12.59 3.73 0.34
CA GLU A 333 13.73 3.19 -0.42
C GLU A 333 13.30 2.34 -1.63
N GLU A 334 12.23 1.56 -1.49
CA GLU A 334 11.63 0.85 -2.63
C GLU A 334 11.25 1.81 -3.75
N ARG A 335 10.63 2.93 -3.40
CA ARG A 335 10.18 3.94 -4.35
C ARG A 335 11.32 4.76 -4.92
N GLU A 336 12.33 5.06 -4.11
CA GLU A 336 13.57 5.69 -4.54
C GLU A 336 14.28 4.85 -5.59
N ARG A 337 14.43 3.54 -5.36
CA ARG A 337 14.99 2.61 -6.35
C ARG A 337 14.21 2.63 -7.67
N MET A 338 12.87 2.73 -7.64
CA MET A 338 12.05 2.84 -8.85
C MET A 338 12.28 4.15 -9.61
N LEU A 339 12.35 5.28 -8.89
CA LEU A 339 12.62 6.60 -9.47
C LEU A 339 13.97 6.59 -10.18
N PHE A 340 15.04 6.20 -9.48
CA PHE A 340 16.38 6.21 -10.04
C PHE A 340 16.59 5.18 -11.15
N ASN A 341 15.96 4.01 -11.04
CA ASN A 341 15.90 3.08 -12.16
C ASN A 341 15.25 3.74 -13.39
N SER A 342 14.11 4.41 -13.23
CA SER A 342 13.45 5.08 -14.36
C SER A 342 14.29 6.22 -14.94
N LEU A 343 14.94 7.02 -14.09
CA LEU A 343 15.86 8.09 -14.51
C LEU A 343 17.06 7.57 -15.30
N ALA A 344 17.62 6.41 -14.90
CA ALA A 344 18.76 5.81 -15.57
C ALA A 344 18.41 5.25 -16.96
N ASN A 345 17.17 4.77 -17.15
CA ASN A 345 16.72 4.16 -18.40
C ASN A 345 15.96 5.13 -19.33
N MET A 346 15.43 6.25 -18.84
CA MET A 346 14.66 7.21 -19.65
C MET A 346 15.56 8.33 -20.22
N ARG A 347 15.74 8.35 -21.55
CA ARG A 347 16.47 9.41 -22.27
C ARG A 347 15.58 10.61 -22.65
N HIS A 348 14.39 10.34 -23.16
CA HIS A 348 13.38 11.33 -23.57
C HIS A 348 12.02 10.98 -22.95
N GLY A 349 11.08 11.92 -22.95
CA GLY A 349 9.75 11.73 -22.38
C GLY A 349 9.54 12.40 -21.02
N CYS A 350 8.51 11.94 -20.32
CA CYS A 350 8.08 12.43 -19.00
C CYS A 350 8.17 11.33 -17.94
N LEU A 351 8.74 11.64 -16.79
CA LEU A 351 8.74 10.77 -15.61
C LEU A 351 8.00 11.48 -14.47
N VAL A 352 7.02 10.81 -13.89
CA VAL A 352 6.29 11.27 -12.71
C VAL A 352 6.42 10.21 -11.63
N CYS A 353 6.89 10.59 -10.44
CA CYS A 353 6.98 9.71 -9.29
C CYS A 353 6.50 10.45 -8.03
N VAL A 354 5.60 9.83 -7.26
CA VAL A 354 5.06 10.44 -6.03
C VAL A 354 5.45 9.61 -4.81
N PHE A 355 6.03 10.27 -3.81
CA PHE A 355 6.30 9.73 -2.48
C PHE A 355 5.19 10.15 -1.53
N ASP A 356 4.64 9.21 -0.78
CA ASP A 356 3.60 9.39 0.23
C ASP A 356 4.16 9.44 1.66
N THR A 357 5.42 9.07 1.87
CA THR A 357 6.05 8.99 3.19
C THR A 357 5.94 10.30 3.99
N THR A 358 6.05 11.46 3.33
CA THR A 358 5.90 12.77 3.98
C THR A 358 4.51 12.94 4.60
N ASP A 359 3.46 12.54 3.90
CA ASP A 359 2.07 12.57 4.38
C ASP A 359 1.92 11.65 5.59
N ARG A 360 2.39 10.40 5.47
CA ARG A 360 2.28 9.38 6.52
C ARG A 360 2.98 9.82 7.82
N VAL A 361 4.22 10.27 7.72
CA VAL A 361 5.00 10.70 8.88
C VAL A 361 4.43 11.98 9.49
N GLN A 362 4.04 12.97 8.68
CA GLN A 362 3.45 14.19 9.24
C GLN A 362 2.14 13.91 9.97
N HIS A 363 1.26 13.08 9.41
CA HIS A 363 -0.01 12.74 10.05
C HIS A 363 0.19 12.06 11.42
N MET A 364 1.13 11.13 11.52
CA MET A 364 1.32 10.35 12.74
C MET A 364 2.17 11.08 13.78
N PHE A 365 3.15 11.88 13.36
CA PHE A 365 4.16 12.48 14.24
C PHE A 365 3.96 13.98 14.46
N TRP A 366 2.86 14.58 13.98
CA TRP A 366 2.55 15.98 14.28
C TRP A 366 2.52 16.25 15.79
N ARG A 367 2.09 15.25 16.57
CA ARG A 367 2.04 15.29 18.04
C ARG A 367 3.35 15.69 18.72
N TYR A 368 4.50 15.46 18.09
CA TYR A 368 5.81 15.84 18.61
C TYR A 368 6.18 17.31 18.37
N ARG A 369 5.32 18.09 17.69
CA ARG A 369 5.57 19.50 17.36
C ARG A 369 4.89 20.48 18.32
N GLU A 370 3.89 20.02 19.07
CA GLU A 370 3.06 20.85 19.94
C GLU A 370 3.15 20.29 21.37
N ASN A 371 3.51 21.15 22.33
CA ASN A 371 3.72 20.72 23.72
C ASN A 371 2.41 20.31 24.43
N ASP A 372 1.28 20.74 23.89
CA ASP A 372 -0.08 20.53 24.42
C ASP A 372 -0.92 19.60 23.53
N HIS A 373 -0.29 18.83 22.64
CA HIS A 373 -1.00 17.90 21.78
C HIS A 373 -1.70 16.79 22.59
N PRO A 374 -2.98 16.47 22.33
CA PRO A 374 -3.74 15.52 23.14
C PRO A 374 -3.34 14.05 22.97
N ALA A 375 -2.63 13.71 21.89
CA ALA A 375 -2.14 12.36 21.66
C ALA A 375 -0.90 12.04 22.53
N PRO A 376 -0.77 10.81 23.06
CA PRO A 376 0.35 10.43 23.91
C PRO A 376 1.69 10.47 23.16
N LEU A 377 2.75 10.82 23.88
CA LEU A 377 4.14 10.71 23.43
C LEU A 377 4.71 9.37 23.91
N GLU A 378 5.58 8.75 23.11
CA GLU A 378 6.33 7.54 23.51
C GLU A 378 7.56 7.84 24.35
#